data_AF-A0A0M7G8F6-F1
#
_entry.id   AF-A0A0M7G8F6-F1
#
_cell.length_a   1.000
_cell.length_b   1.000
_cell.length_c   1.000
_cell.angle_alpha   90.00
_cell.angle_beta   90.00
_cell.angle_gamma   90.00
#
_symmetry.space_group_name_H-M   'P 1'
#
loop_
_entity.id
_entity.type
_entity.pdbx_description
1 polymer ?
#
loop_
_entity_poly.entity_id
_entity_poly.type
_entity_poly.pdbx_seq_one_letter_code
_entity_poly.pdbx_strand_id
1 'polypeptide(L)' 'MQPTTTVKESQLQRRMTTTQALWWRHKGDRERMRMYLNLSRLEVLNQRYFLGGCPF' A
#
# COMPACT_ATOMS: atom_id res chain seq x y z
N MET A 1 2.19 1.16 11.07
CA MET A 1 0.93 0.89 10.36
C MET A 1 0.62 -0.58 10.55
N GLN A 2 -0.60 -0.93 10.98
CA GLN A 2 -0.98 -2.33 11.15
C GLN A 2 -1.29 -2.94 9.78
N PRO A 3 -0.92 -4.19 9.51
CA PRO A 3 -1.27 -4.87 8.27
C PRO A 3 -2.79 -5.08 8.19
N THR A 4 -3.35 -4.87 7.00
CA THR A 4 -4.79 -5.11 6.76
C THR A 4 -5.11 -6.60 6.88
N THR A 5 -6.32 -6.93 7.34
CA THR A 5 -6.75 -8.33 7.60
C THR A 5 -7.75 -8.84 6.59
N THR A 6 -8.26 -7.97 5.70
CA THR A 6 -9.14 -8.36 4.61
C THR A 6 -8.66 -7.85 3.26
N VAL A 7 -8.94 -8.60 2.19
CA VAL A 7 -8.57 -8.21 0.82
C VAL A 7 -9.15 -6.85 0.45
N LYS A 8 -10.39 -6.55 0.87
CA LYS A 8 -11.06 -5.28 0.58
C LYS A 8 -10.33 -4.09 1.23
N GLU A 9 -9.94 -4.24 2.50
CA GLU A 9 -9.16 -3.22 3.21
C GLU A 9 -7.79 -3.02 2.59
N SER A 10 -7.09 -4.11 2.23
CA SER A 10 -5.79 -4.03 1.56
C SER A 10 -5.87 -3.25 0.25
N GLN A 11 -6.89 -3.53 -0.57
CA GLN A 11 -7.12 -2.80 -1.82
C GLN A 11 -7.42 -1.32 -1.59
N LEU A 12 -8.25 -0.99 -0.59
CA LEU A 12 -8.55 0.41 -0.23
C LEU A 12 -7.27 1.12 0.22
N GLN A 13 -6.49 0.47 1.07
CA GLN A 13 -5.26 1.02 1.64
C GLN A 13 -4.19 1.28 0.56
N ARG A 14 -4.08 0.42 -0.45
CA ARG A 14 -3.23 0.68 -1.63
C ARG A 14 -3.66 1.92 -2.39
N ARG A 15 -4.97 2.12 -2.60
CA ARG A 15 -5.48 3.31 -3.30
C ARG A 15 -5.14 4.57 -2.51
N MET A 16 -5.39 4.55 -1.20
CA MET A 16 -5.10 5.68 -0.30
C MET A 16 -3.61 6.04 -0.29
N THR A 17 -2.73 5.05 -0.10
CA THR A 17 -1.27 5.27 -0.07
C THR A 17 -0.72 5.71 -1.44
N THR A 18 -1.26 5.18 -2.54
CA THR A 18 -0.90 5.65 -3.89
C THR A 18 -1.31 7.10 -4.12
N THR A 19 -2.52 7.49 -3.70
CA THR A 19 -2.98 8.89 -3.78
C THR A 19 -2.09 9.82 -2.94
N GLN A 20 -1.71 9.40 -1.73
CA GLN A 20 -0.79 10.16 -0.89
C GLN A 20 0.59 10.31 -1.55
N ALA A 21 1.12 9.25 -2.17
CA ALA A 21 2.37 9.32 -2.91
C ALA A 21 2.29 10.36 -4.06
N LEU A 22 1.19 10.39 -4.81
CA LEU A 22 0.98 11.38 -5.86
C LEU A 22 0.92 12.81 -5.30
N TRP A 23 0.26 13.01 -4.16
CA TRP A 23 0.20 14.31 -3.50
C TRP A 23 1.58 14.79 -3.03
N TRP A 24 2.39 13.91 -2.42
CA TRP A 24 3.76 14.24 -2.02
C TRP A 24 4.69 14.47 -3.21
N ARG A 25 4.50 13.73 -4.30
CA ARG A 25 5.18 14.01 -5.57
C ARG A 25 4.86 15.41 -6.07
N HIS A 26 3.60 15.83 -6.04
CA HIS A 26 3.17 17.17 -6.45
C HIS A 26 3.79 18.26 -5.55
N LYS A 27 3.90 18.00 -4.24
CA LYS A 27 4.58 18.90 -3.29
C LYS A 27 6.11 18.93 -3.41
N GLY A 28 6.71 18.05 -4.22
CA GLY A 28 8.17 17.97 -4.41
C GLY A 28 8.90 17.14 -3.35
N ASP A 29 8.21 16.61 -2.34
CA ASP A 29 8.82 15.75 -1.32
C ASP A 29 8.93 14.31 -1.83
N ARG A 30 10.09 14.00 -2.39
CA ARG A 30 10.38 12.68 -2.97
C ARG A 30 10.59 11.60 -1.91
N GLU A 31 11.02 11.95 -0.71
CA GLU A 31 11.24 10.97 0.36
C GLU A 31 9.90 10.42 0.84
N ARG A 32 8.96 11.31 1.16
CA ARG A 32 7.59 10.91 1.54
C ARG A 32 6.88 10.20 0.41
N MET A 33 7.03 10.66 -0.83
CA MET A 33 6.50 9.93 -2.00
C MET A 33 6.99 8.47 -2.03
N ARG A 34 8.30 8.24 -1.87
CA ARG A 34 8.87 6.87 -1.84
C ARG A 34 8.33 6.06 -0.68
N MET A 35 8.22 6.66 0.51
CA MET A 35 7.65 6.02 1.69
C MET A 35 6.23 5.50 1.41
N TYR A 36 5.34 6.34 0.88
CA TYR A 36 3.97 5.93 0.56
C TYR A 36 3.87 4.91 -0.58
N LEU A 37 4.75 4.98 -1.58
CA LEU A 37 4.85 3.93 -2.60
C LEU A 37 5.28 2.59 -2.01
N ASN A 38 6.23 2.60 -1.05
CA ASN A 38 6.65 1.38 -0.37
C ASN A 38 5.53 0.79 0.49
N LEU A 39 4.73 1.62 1.18
CA LEU A 39 3.54 1.16 1.89
C LEU A 39 2.53 0.47 0.95
N SER A 40 2.29 1.06 -0.23
CA SER A 40 1.42 0.44 -1.25
C SER A 40 1.95 -0.92 -1.71
N ARG A 41 3.28 -1.07 -1.87
CA ARG A 41 3.92 -2.35 -2.22
C ARG A 41 3.81 -3.39 -1.11
N LEU A 42 3.91 -2.98 0.16
CA LEU A 42 3.73 -3.90 1.29
C LEU A 42 2.32 -4.48 1.30
N GLU A 43 1.29 -3.72 0.94
CA GLU A 43 -0.07 -4.23 0.83
C GLU A 43 -0.25 -5.21 -0.35
N VAL A 44 0.53 -5.09 -1.44
CA VAL A 44 0.56 -6.13 -2.48
C VAL A 44 1.12 -7.44 -1.94
N LEU A 45 2.20 -7.37 -1.16
CA LEU A 45 2.77 -8.54 -0.50
C LEU A 45 1.80 -9.12 0.55
N ASN A 46 1.15 -8.26 1.33
CA ASN A 46 0.16 -8.66 2.31
C ASN A 46 -0.99 -9.44 1.65
N GLN A 47 -1.54 -8.90 0.56
CA GLN A 47 -2.59 -9.57 -0.17
C GLN A 47 -2.11 -10.90 -0.79
N ARG A 48 -0.88 -10.96 -1.31
CA ARG A 48 -0.35 -12.16 -1.97
C ARG A 48 -0.09 -13.32 -1.00
N TYR A 49 0.44 -13.04 0.19
CA TYR A 49 0.95 -14.07 1.09
C TYR A 49 0.09 -14.32 2.33
N PHE A 50 -0.73 -13.35 2.75
CA PHE A 50 -1.46 -13.45 4.02
C PHE A 50 -2.98 -13.35 3.89
N LEU A 51 -3.50 -12.66 2.85
CA LEU A 51 -4.95 -12.45 2.69
C LEU A 51 -5.57 -13.20 1.51
N GLY A 52 -4.78 -13.52 0.49
CA GLY A 52 -5.22 -14.30 -0.67
C GLY A 52 -5.41 -15.77 -0.33
N GLY A 53 -6.05 -16.51 -1.24
CA GLY A 53 -6.09 -17.97 -1.14
C GLY A 53 -4.66 -18.50 -1.04
N CYS A 54 -4.40 -19.30 0.00
CA CYS A 54 -3.10 -19.91 0.26
C CYS A 54 -2.60 -20.58 -1.04
N PRO A 55 -1.41 -20.23 -1.56
CA PRO A 55 -0.87 -20.84 -2.76
C PRO A 55 -0.29 -22.25 -2.53
N PHE A 56 -0.46 -22.82 -1.33
CA PHE A 56 -0.05 -24.17 -0.94
C PHE A 56 -1.25 -24.93 -0.38
#